data_AF-A0A5S3V6V5-F1
#
_entry.id   AF-A0A5S3V6V5-F1
#
_cell.length_a   1.000
_cell.length_b   1.000
_cell.length_c   1.000
_cell.angle_alpha   90.00
_cell.angle_beta   90.00
_cell.angle_gamma   90.00
#
_symmetry.space_group_name_H-M   'P 1'
#
loop_
_entity.id
_entity.type
_entity.pdbx_description
1 polymer ?
#
loop_
_entity_poly.entity_id
_entity_poly.type
_entity_poly.pdbx_seq_one_letter_code
_entity_poly.pdbx_strand_id
1 'polypeptide(L)'
;MALEQDIANLVESTNQLTSVIDNKAKTIDAKMAQLDSRVVAKEAQVDQFIQDATPETRYVQTIKIGGSKDYLYPVWWSFPDNSFGTGNVTIHRNYAWNGGVNERPLHANRPHQSALLLELEGNATGWSGDANYMNIKRFSERYSNVASHVNFQMYCNAEKVNPDKPIYSGSTEGGFGAWYRSGSGLYLRGGGLTYRITKNWAGDVKYHDGSDNLRRVLREIEGDTWSVRWFVEPIPFTDRVAPIANTIPYVNHPYTPPAPASA
;
A
#
# COMPACT_ATOMS: atom_id res chain seq x y z
N MET A 1 82.59 -10.16 32.23
CA MET A 1 81.55 -11.13 32.64
C MET A 1 80.14 -10.55 32.65
N ALA A 2 79.85 -9.41 33.30
CA ALA A 2 78.48 -8.85 33.32
C ALA A 2 77.94 -8.46 31.93
N LEU A 3 78.76 -7.80 31.12
CA LEU A 3 78.38 -7.33 29.78
C LEU A 3 78.15 -8.49 28.78
N GLU A 4 78.93 -9.57 28.89
CA GLU A 4 78.75 -10.78 28.07
C GLU A 4 77.46 -11.52 28.46
N GLN A 5 77.12 -11.54 29.74
CA GLN A 5 75.85 -12.10 30.24
C GLN A 5 74.65 -11.29 29.73
N ASP A 6 74.73 -9.96 29.75
CA ASP A 6 73.67 -9.08 29.26
C ASP A 6 73.46 -9.22 27.75
N ILE A 7 74.54 -9.35 26.98
CA ILE A 7 74.47 -9.62 25.53
C ILE A 7 73.80 -10.97 25.26
N ALA A 8 74.15 -12.02 26.02
CA ALA A 8 73.53 -13.33 25.86
C ALA A 8 72.02 -13.29 26.16
N ASN A 9 71.62 -12.60 27.23
CA ASN A 9 70.21 -12.42 27.60
C ASN A 9 69.43 -11.63 26.53
N LEU A 10 70.07 -10.62 25.91
CA LEU A 10 69.46 -9.83 24.83
C LEU A 10 69.26 -10.67 23.56
N VAL A 11 70.25 -11.47 23.19
CA VAL A 11 70.16 -12.39 22.05
C VAL A 11 69.04 -13.42 22.27
N GLU A 12 68.95 -14.00 23.46
CA GLU A 12 67.87 -14.93 23.81
C GLU A 12 66.49 -14.26 23.72
N SER A 13 66.34 -13.07 24.30
CA SER A 13 65.08 -12.30 24.24
C SER A 13 64.70 -11.94 22.81
N THR A 14 65.68 -11.61 21.96
CA THR A 14 65.46 -11.31 20.54
C THR A 14 65.00 -12.56 19.78
N ASN A 15 65.62 -13.71 20.01
CA ASN A 15 65.21 -14.98 19.41
C ASN A 15 63.79 -15.38 19.84
N GLN A 16 63.44 -15.17 21.12
CA GLN A 16 62.08 -15.38 21.62
C GLN A 16 61.08 -14.44 20.94
N LEU A 17 61.41 -13.15 20.79
CA LEU A 17 60.55 -12.18 20.10
C LEU A 17 60.33 -12.55 18.64
N THR A 18 61.38 -12.94 17.91
CA THR A 18 61.29 -13.41 16.53
C THR A 18 60.34 -14.61 16.42
N SER A 19 60.46 -15.60 17.31
CA SER A 19 59.56 -16.75 17.34
C SER A 19 58.10 -16.36 17.60
N VAL A 20 57.85 -15.41 18.51
CA VAL A 20 56.50 -14.89 18.79
C VAL A 20 55.92 -14.17 17.57
N ILE A 21 56.73 -13.36 16.87
CA ILE A 21 56.32 -12.64 15.67
C ILE A 21 55.96 -13.63 14.55
N ASP A 22 56.82 -14.63 14.29
CA ASP A 22 56.56 -15.66 13.27
C ASP A 22 55.27 -16.43 13.55
N ASN A 23 55.02 -16.78 14.81
CA ASN A 23 53.79 -17.47 15.21
C ASN A 23 52.54 -16.59 15.07
N LYS A 24 52.65 -15.29 15.37
CA LYS A 24 51.57 -14.33 15.18
C LYS A 24 51.27 -14.09 13.70
N ALA A 25 52.29 -13.96 12.85
CA ALA A 25 52.15 -13.81 11.41
C ALA A 25 51.38 -15.00 10.80
N LYS A 26 51.80 -16.24 11.12
CA LYS A 26 51.08 -17.46 10.70
C LYS A 26 49.63 -17.50 11.16
N THR A 27 49.37 -17.03 12.38
CA THR A 27 47.99 -16.97 12.93
C THR A 27 47.15 -15.94 12.18
N ILE A 28 47.73 -14.78 11.83
CA ILE A 28 47.05 -13.74 11.06
C ILE A 28 46.72 -14.25 9.66
N ASP A 29 47.68 -14.86 8.96
CA ASP A 29 47.47 -15.41 7.61
C ASP A 29 46.36 -16.46 7.59
N ALA A 30 46.35 -17.37 8.58
CA ALA A 30 45.31 -18.37 8.72
C ALA A 30 43.93 -17.75 8.96
N LYS A 31 43.85 -16.70 9.81
CA LYS A 31 42.60 -15.97 10.05
C LYS A 31 42.13 -15.19 8.83
N MET A 32 43.05 -14.58 8.07
CA MET A 32 42.73 -13.88 6.83
C MET A 32 42.14 -14.85 5.80
N ALA A 33 42.77 -16.01 5.57
CA ALA A 33 42.24 -17.04 4.66
C ALA A 33 40.86 -17.56 5.09
N GLN A 34 40.62 -17.72 6.40
CA GLN A 34 39.31 -18.07 6.94
C GLN A 34 38.26 -16.97 6.70
N LEU A 35 38.64 -15.70 6.87
CA LEU A 35 37.76 -14.56 6.63
C LEU A 35 37.42 -14.44 5.14
N ASP A 36 38.40 -14.53 4.26
CA ASP A 36 38.19 -14.51 2.81
C ASP A 36 37.22 -15.63 2.37
N SER A 37 37.43 -16.85 2.86
CA SER A 37 36.52 -17.97 2.59
C SER A 37 35.09 -17.70 3.08
N ARG A 38 34.94 -17.06 4.25
CA ARG A 38 33.63 -16.69 4.79
C ARG A 38 32.95 -15.57 4.00
N VAL A 39 33.72 -14.60 3.50
CA VAL A 39 33.21 -13.51 2.66
C VAL A 39 32.68 -14.09 1.36
N VAL A 40 33.47 -14.91 0.65
CA VAL A 40 33.05 -15.57 -0.60
C VAL A 40 31.78 -16.40 -0.38
N ALA A 41 31.71 -17.18 0.70
CA ALA A 41 30.52 -17.96 1.02
C ALA A 41 29.29 -17.07 1.31
N LYS A 42 29.48 -15.89 1.92
CA LYS A 42 28.41 -14.94 2.19
C LYS A 42 27.94 -14.20 0.95
N GLU A 43 28.85 -13.83 0.06
CA GLU A 43 28.53 -13.26 -1.25
C GLU A 43 27.65 -14.23 -2.05
N ALA A 44 28.05 -15.51 -2.14
CA ALA A 44 27.25 -16.53 -2.80
C ALA A 44 25.84 -16.71 -2.16
N GLN A 45 25.73 -16.62 -0.82
CA GLN A 45 24.43 -16.67 -0.13
C GLN A 45 23.55 -15.45 -0.45
N VAL A 46 24.14 -14.26 -0.57
CA VAL A 46 23.42 -13.03 -0.92
C VAL A 46 22.95 -13.09 -2.38
N ASP A 47 23.82 -13.53 -3.28
CA ASP A 47 23.47 -13.68 -4.70
C ASP A 47 22.34 -14.68 -4.88
N GLN A 48 22.39 -15.81 -4.18
CA GLN A 48 21.31 -16.80 -4.20
C GLN A 48 19.99 -16.21 -3.64
N PHE A 49 20.06 -15.49 -2.51
CA PHE A 49 18.89 -14.82 -1.94
C PHE A 49 18.25 -13.83 -2.91
N ILE A 50 19.05 -13.06 -3.64
CA ILE A 50 18.55 -12.10 -4.64
C ILE A 50 17.89 -12.82 -5.82
N GLN A 51 18.45 -13.95 -6.26
CA GLN A 51 17.88 -14.75 -7.35
C GLN A 51 16.55 -15.41 -6.96
N ASP A 52 16.43 -15.89 -5.73
CA ASP A 52 15.23 -16.56 -5.23
C ASP A 52 14.16 -15.58 -4.74
N ALA A 53 14.53 -14.31 -4.55
CA ALA A 53 13.60 -13.29 -4.08
C ALA A 53 12.49 -13.05 -5.12
N THR A 54 11.24 -13.23 -4.68
CA THR A 54 10.03 -12.91 -5.43
C THR A 54 9.32 -11.72 -4.76
N PRO A 55 9.89 -10.51 -4.85
CA PRO A 55 9.31 -9.35 -4.17
C PRO A 55 7.93 -9.05 -4.74
N GLU A 56 7.02 -8.69 -3.85
CA GLU A 56 5.70 -8.22 -4.25
C GLU A 56 5.82 -6.94 -5.09
N THR A 57 5.17 -6.93 -6.26
CA THR A 57 5.26 -5.79 -7.18
C THR A 57 4.51 -4.59 -6.62
N ARG A 58 5.06 -3.38 -6.79
CA ARG A 58 4.42 -2.13 -6.38
C ARG A 58 4.03 -1.28 -7.59
N TYR A 59 2.73 -1.05 -7.76
CA TYR A 59 2.17 -0.16 -8.78
C TYR A 59 1.76 1.17 -8.17
N VAL A 60 2.13 2.29 -8.82
CA VAL A 60 1.86 3.64 -8.32
C VAL A 60 1.12 4.46 -9.38
N GLN A 61 -0.03 5.01 -9.01
CA GLN A 61 -0.83 5.90 -9.85
C GLN A 61 -1.01 7.24 -9.13
N THR A 62 -0.68 8.34 -9.77
CA THR A 62 -0.96 9.69 -9.26
C THR A 62 -2.17 10.24 -10.01
N ILE A 63 -3.19 10.69 -9.29
CA ILE A 63 -4.41 11.27 -9.87
C ILE A 63 -4.60 12.71 -9.37
N LYS A 64 -5.23 13.55 -10.20
CA LYS A 64 -5.65 14.90 -9.82
C LYS A 64 -7.15 15.01 -10.06
N ILE A 65 -7.90 15.40 -9.03
CA ILE A 65 -9.34 15.62 -9.14
C ILE A 65 -9.54 17.13 -9.30
N GLY A 66 -9.63 17.57 -10.55
CA GLY A 66 -9.75 18.97 -10.98
C GLY A 66 -11.10 19.63 -10.71
N GLY A 67 -12.16 18.83 -10.50
CA GLY A 67 -13.51 19.35 -10.23
C GLY A 67 -13.62 20.21 -8.96
N SER A 68 -14.82 20.68 -8.61
CA SER A 68 -15.00 21.63 -7.49
C SER A 68 -14.62 21.03 -6.12
N LYS A 69 -14.11 21.87 -5.22
CA LYS A 69 -13.81 21.49 -3.82
C LYS A 69 -15.06 21.23 -2.97
N ASP A 70 -16.23 21.62 -3.48
CA ASP A 70 -17.53 21.44 -2.81
C ASP A 70 -18.17 20.10 -3.15
N TYR A 71 -17.46 19.26 -3.92
CA TYR A 71 -17.89 17.93 -4.33
C TYR A 71 -16.83 16.87 -3.99
N LEU A 72 -17.32 15.64 -3.86
CA LEU A 72 -16.55 14.42 -3.75
C LEU A 72 -16.73 13.63 -5.04
N TYR A 73 -15.64 13.14 -5.63
CA TYR A 73 -15.61 12.49 -6.92
C TYR A 73 -15.31 10.99 -6.78
N PRO A 74 -15.99 10.13 -7.53
CA PRO A 74 -15.85 8.67 -7.41
C PRO A 74 -14.46 8.19 -7.85
N VAL A 75 -13.92 7.25 -7.09
CA VAL A 75 -12.68 6.50 -7.36
C VAL A 75 -12.94 5.02 -7.07
N TRP A 76 -12.65 4.13 -8.02
CA TRP A 76 -13.09 2.73 -7.95
C TRP A 76 -12.15 1.75 -8.64
N TRP A 77 -12.20 0.51 -8.17
CA TRP A 77 -11.37 -0.60 -8.64
C TRP A 77 -12.06 -1.92 -8.37
N SER A 78 -11.50 -3.00 -8.90
CA SER A 78 -11.81 -4.37 -8.48
C SER A 78 -10.54 -4.95 -7.88
N PHE A 79 -10.65 -5.60 -6.72
CA PHE A 79 -9.54 -6.38 -6.21
C PHE A 79 -9.30 -7.60 -7.13
N PRO A 80 -8.07 -8.11 -7.20
CA PRO A 80 -7.79 -9.40 -7.82
C PRO A 80 -8.66 -10.51 -7.23
N ASP A 81 -8.94 -11.57 -7.98
CA ASP A 81 -9.73 -12.69 -7.48
C ASP A 81 -9.05 -13.43 -6.30
N ASN A 82 -9.74 -14.45 -5.77
CA ASN A 82 -9.25 -15.18 -4.61
C ASN A 82 -7.96 -15.98 -4.87
N SER A 83 -7.62 -16.28 -6.13
CA SER A 83 -6.36 -16.99 -6.48
C SER A 83 -5.11 -16.13 -6.25
N PHE A 84 -5.28 -14.80 -6.30
CA PHE A 84 -4.24 -13.85 -5.93
C PHE A 84 -4.02 -13.78 -4.41
N GLY A 85 -4.97 -14.22 -3.61
CA GLY A 85 -4.98 -13.99 -2.17
C GLY A 85 -5.42 -12.56 -1.85
N THR A 86 -4.56 -11.76 -1.21
CA THR A 86 -4.92 -10.42 -0.70
C THR A 86 -4.29 -9.29 -1.52
N GLY A 87 -5.15 -8.44 -2.09
CA GLY A 87 -4.76 -7.17 -2.68
C GLY A 87 -4.67 -6.07 -1.62
N ASN A 88 -3.61 -5.27 -1.68
CA ASN A 88 -3.38 -4.09 -0.86
C ASN A 88 -3.51 -2.81 -1.71
N VAL A 89 -4.28 -1.83 -1.25
CA VAL A 89 -4.32 -0.49 -1.85
C VAL A 89 -4.21 0.60 -0.81
N THR A 90 -3.31 1.53 -1.05
CA THR A 90 -3.10 2.73 -0.24
C THR A 90 -3.45 3.96 -1.06
N ILE A 91 -4.34 4.79 -0.54
CA ILE A 91 -4.68 6.10 -1.10
C ILE A 91 -4.21 7.14 -0.10
N HIS A 92 -3.30 7.99 -0.52
CA HIS A 92 -2.69 8.96 0.36
C HIS A 92 -2.42 10.29 -0.34
N ARG A 93 -2.20 11.31 0.48
CA ARG A 93 -1.64 12.58 0.05
C ARG A 93 -0.83 13.21 1.16
N ASN A 94 0.26 13.88 0.78
CA ASN A 94 1.01 14.73 1.68
C ASN A 94 0.26 16.06 1.89
N TYR A 95 0.29 16.59 3.12
CA TYR A 95 -0.41 17.82 3.48
C TYR A 95 0.01 19.06 2.68
N ALA A 96 1.25 19.08 2.19
CA ALA A 96 1.84 20.22 1.47
C ALA A 96 1.58 20.18 -0.04
N TRP A 97 1.04 19.08 -0.58
CA TRP A 97 0.69 19.01 -2.00
C TRP A 97 -0.42 20.02 -2.33
N ASN A 98 -0.24 20.73 -3.45
CA ASN A 98 -1.07 21.87 -3.85
C ASN A 98 -1.00 23.04 -2.83
N GLY A 99 0.10 23.16 -2.08
CA GLY A 99 0.30 24.19 -1.05
C GLY A 99 0.94 25.50 -1.54
N GLY A 100 1.36 25.57 -2.80
CA GLY A 100 1.93 26.77 -3.42
C GLY A 100 0.95 27.94 -3.41
N VAL A 101 1.44 29.18 -3.30
CA VAL A 101 0.59 30.38 -3.08
C VAL A 101 -0.59 30.47 -4.07
N ASN A 102 -0.38 30.10 -5.33
CA ASN A 102 -1.38 30.15 -6.40
C ASN A 102 -2.07 28.80 -6.68
N GLU A 103 -1.82 27.78 -5.86
CA GLU A 103 -2.29 26.40 -6.07
C GLU A 103 -3.27 25.91 -5.02
N ARG A 104 -3.42 26.65 -3.90
CA ARG A 104 -4.14 26.24 -2.69
C ARG A 104 -5.64 26.14 -2.90
N PRO A 105 -6.20 24.93 -3.07
CA PRO A 105 -7.59 24.83 -3.50
C PRO A 105 -8.60 24.89 -2.34
N LEU A 106 -8.20 24.48 -1.14
CA LEU A 106 -9.08 24.45 0.02
C LEU A 106 -8.94 25.72 0.86
N HIS A 107 -7.69 26.11 1.15
CA HIS A 107 -7.37 27.24 2.04
C HIS A 107 -6.36 28.18 1.39
N ALA A 108 -6.81 29.32 0.85
CA ALA A 108 -5.96 30.29 0.16
C ALA A 108 -4.76 30.77 1.02
N ASN A 109 -4.96 30.89 2.34
CA ASN A 109 -3.97 31.47 3.25
C ASN A 109 -3.10 30.43 3.97
N ARG A 110 -3.20 29.13 3.69
CA ARG A 110 -2.45 28.08 4.39
C ARG A 110 -1.79 27.12 3.40
N PRO A 111 -0.51 26.74 3.56
CA PRO A 111 0.10 25.74 2.66
C PRO A 111 -0.39 24.31 2.95
N HIS A 112 -0.88 24.03 4.17
CA HIS A 112 -1.36 22.70 4.55
C HIS A 112 -2.81 22.52 4.09
N GLN A 113 -3.00 21.90 2.91
CA GLN A 113 -4.32 21.75 2.30
C GLN A 113 -5.07 20.57 2.91
N SER A 114 -4.51 19.37 2.82
CA SER A 114 -5.11 18.14 3.39
C SER A 114 -4.11 17.00 3.40
N ALA A 115 -4.11 16.20 4.46
CA ALA A 115 -3.39 14.94 4.54
C ALA A 115 -4.38 13.78 4.63
N LEU A 116 -4.08 12.69 3.92
CA LEU A 116 -4.83 11.44 3.92
C LEU A 116 -3.84 10.28 3.99
N LEU A 117 -4.14 9.31 4.86
CA LEU A 117 -3.64 7.95 4.77
C LEU A 117 -4.85 7.02 4.88
N LEU A 118 -5.19 6.37 3.78
CA LEU A 118 -6.21 5.32 3.74
C LEU A 118 -5.55 4.05 3.19
N GLU A 119 -5.44 3.04 4.03
CA GLU A 119 -4.90 1.74 3.67
C GLU A 119 -6.00 0.69 3.75
N LEU A 120 -6.14 -0.05 2.67
CA LEU A 120 -7.15 -1.06 2.46
C LEU A 120 -6.48 -2.37 2.07
N GLU A 121 -7.04 -3.47 2.55
CA GLU A 121 -6.76 -4.81 2.06
C GLU A 121 -8.08 -5.46 1.65
N GLY A 122 -8.05 -6.34 0.65
CA GLY A 122 -9.23 -7.05 0.22
C GLY A 122 -8.95 -8.01 -0.92
N ASN A 123 -9.97 -8.76 -1.31
CA ASN A 123 -9.91 -9.68 -2.43
C ASN A 123 -11.26 -9.76 -3.14
N ALA A 124 -11.18 -10.12 -4.41
CA ALA A 124 -12.30 -10.32 -5.32
C ALA A 124 -13.32 -9.17 -5.32
N THR A 125 -14.60 -9.51 -5.45
CA THR A 125 -15.72 -8.55 -5.51
C THR A 125 -16.90 -9.09 -4.73
N GLY A 126 -17.90 -8.25 -4.45
CA GLY A 126 -19.12 -8.65 -3.76
C GLY A 126 -20.01 -9.67 -4.50
N TRP A 127 -19.70 -9.97 -5.77
CA TRP A 127 -20.32 -11.05 -6.54
C TRP A 127 -19.43 -12.30 -6.68
N SER A 128 -18.24 -12.30 -6.09
CA SER A 128 -17.44 -13.51 -6.04
C SER A 128 -18.14 -14.59 -5.23
N GLY A 129 -18.12 -15.83 -5.73
CA GLY A 129 -18.58 -17.00 -4.97
C GLY A 129 -17.62 -17.45 -3.88
N ASP A 130 -16.36 -16.99 -3.94
CA ASP A 130 -15.32 -17.30 -2.97
C ASP A 130 -15.39 -16.38 -1.73
N ALA A 131 -14.63 -16.74 -0.69
CA ALA A 131 -14.40 -15.90 0.47
C ALA A 131 -13.84 -14.54 0.03
N ASN A 132 -14.69 -13.51 0.08
CA ASN A 132 -14.38 -12.17 -0.38
C ASN A 132 -14.49 -11.17 0.77
N TYR A 133 -13.62 -10.15 0.76
CA TYR A 133 -13.64 -9.13 1.78
C TYR A 133 -12.96 -7.84 1.33
N MET A 134 -13.23 -6.77 2.07
CA MET A 134 -12.38 -5.59 2.11
C MET A 134 -12.40 -5.01 3.52
N ASN A 135 -11.21 -4.72 4.05
CA ASN A 135 -11.02 -4.12 5.35
C ASN A 135 -10.25 -2.81 5.23
N ILE A 136 -10.63 -1.84 6.06
CA ILE A 136 -9.84 -0.63 6.28
C ILE A 136 -8.80 -0.95 7.34
N LYS A 137 -7.52 -0.99 6.96
CA LYS A 137 -6.40 -1.24 7.88
C LYS A 137 -6.03 -0.01 8.67
N ARG A 138 -5.94 1.12 7.99
CA ARG A 138 -5.58 2.41 8.57
C ARG A 138 -6.39 3.50 7.87
N PHE A 139 -6.91 4.42 8.66
CA PHE A 139 -7.53 5.63 8.16
C PHE A 139 -7.13 6.80 9.04
N SER A 140 -6.56 7.83 8.43
CA SER A 140 -6.23 9.08 9.10
C SER A 140 -6.34 10.26 8.13
N GLU A 141 -6.95 11.34 8.60
CA GLU A 141 -7.02 12.61 7.89
C GLU A 141 -6.58 13.75 8.79
N ARG A 142 -5.93 14.76 8.19
CA ARG A 142 -5.57 16.00 8.88
C ARG A 142 -5.80 17.22 7.98
N TYR A 143 -5.97 18.38 8.62
CA TYR A 143 -6.19 19.71 8.03
C TYR A 143 -7.53 19.89 7.32
N SER A 144 -7.93 18.97 6.45
CA SER A 144 -9.24 18.96 5.81
C SER A 144 -9.62 17.55 5.40
N ASN A 145 -10.89 17.20 5.62
CA ASN A 145 -11.40 15.90 5.20
C ASN A 145 -11.54 15.83 3.68
N VAL A 146 -11.21 14.66 3.14
CA VAL A 146 -11.12 14.44 1.69
C VAL A 146 -11.65 13.08 1.22
N ALA A 147 -11.74 12.07 2.08
CA ALA A 147 -12.26 10.75 1.74
C ALA A 147 -13.69 10.55 2.29
N SER A 148 -14.49 9.83 1.52
CA SER A 148 -15.88 9.51 1.86
C SER A 148 -16.32 8.17 1.28
N HIS A 149 -17.32 7.53 1.87
CA HIS A 149 -18.05 6.39 1.28
C HIS A 149 -17.15 5.23 0.82
N VAL A 150 -16.10 4.93 1.58
CA VAL A 150 -15.24 3.77 1.32
C VAL A 150 -16.06 2.50 1.56
N ASN A 151 -16.23 1.67 0.53
CA ASN A 151 -17.02 0.45 0.64
C ASN A 151 -16.58 -0.65 -0.34
N PHE A 152 -16.79 -1.91 0.06
CA PHE A 152 -16.46 -3.07 -0.75
C PHE A 152 -17.36 -3.17 -1.99
N GLN A 153 -18.63 -2.82 -1.81
CA GLN A 153 -19.57 -2.56 -2.90
C GLN A 153 -19.69 -1.05 -3.02
N MET A 154 -19.03 -0.48 -4.02
CA MET A 154 -18.94 0.98 -4.13
C MET A 154 -20.32 1.64 -4.07
N TYR A 155 -20.40 2.75 -3.33
CA TYR A 155 -21.57 3.63 -3.38
C TYR A 155 -21.77 4.19 -4.80
N CYS A 156 -22.96 3.99 -5.35
CA CYS A 156 -23.33 4.44 -6.69
C CYS A 156 -24.84 4.69 -6.77
N ASN A 157 -25.25 5.31 -7.87
CA ASN A 157 -26.66 5.38 -8.25
C ASN A 157 -27.06 4.14 -9.05
N ALA A 158 -28.35 3.83 -9.03
CA ALA A 158 -28.93 2.75 -9.83
C ALA A 158 -30.20 3.23 -10.53
N GLU A 159 -30.34 2.87 -11.80
CA GLU A 159 -31.55 3.09 -12.59
C GLU A 159 -31.89 1.83 -13.38
N LYS A 160 -33.17 1.69 -13.76
CA LYS A 160 -33.63 0.67 -14.70
C LYS A 160 -33.11 0.99 -16.09
N VAL A 161 -32.68 -0.06 -16.79
CA VAL A 161 -32.38 0.03 -18.23
C VAL A 161 -33.66 -0.17 -19.03
N ASN A 162 -34.49 -1.10 -18.57
CA ASN A 162 -35.76 -1.46 -19.16
C ASN A 162 -36.89 -1.06 -18.19
N PRO A 163 -37.76 -0.09 -18.55
CA PRO A 163 -38.82 0.40 -17.68
C PRO A 163 -39.87 -0.68 -17.34
N ASP A 164 -40.04 -1.67 -18.22
CA ASP A 164 -41.00 -2.77 -18.05
C ASP A 164 -40.49 -3.84 -17.08
N LYS A 165 -39.20 -3.81 -16.72
CA LYS A 165 -38.59 -4.75 -15.77
C LYS A 165 -38.41 -4.11 -14.39
N PRO A 166 -38.54 -4.89 -13.31
CA PRO A 166 -38.08 -4.50 -11.98
C PRO A 166 -36.58 -4.14 -11.98
N ILE A 167 -36.17 -3.30 -11.04
CA ILE A 167 -34.74 -3.04 -10.82
C ILE A 167 -34.09 -4.28 -10.17
N TYR A 168 -32.81 -4.52 -10.46
CA TYR A 168 -32.06 -5.60 -9.82
C TYR A 168 -32.15 -5.56 -8.29
N SER A 169 -32.37 -6.73 -7.68
CA SER A 169 -32.55 -6.87 -6.24
C SER A 169 -31.40 -6.27 -5.43
N GLY A 170 -31.76 -5.50 -4.39
CA GLY A 170 -30.80 -4.79 -3.53
C GLY A 170 -30.37 -3.41 -4.04
N SER A 171 -30.89 -2.96 -5.18
CA SER A 171 -30.78 -1.55 -5.63
C SER A 171 -32.14 -0.84 -5.48
N THR A 172 -32.13 0.49 -5.50
CA THR A 172 -33.35 1.32 -5.50
C THR A 172 -33.29 2.29 -6.66
N GLU A 173 -34.37 2.38 -7.44
CA GLU A 173 -34.45 3.27 -8.59
C GLU A 173 -34.18 4.73 -8.18
N GLY A 174 -33.20 5.35 -8.81
CA GLY A 174 -32.80 6.73 -8.55
C GLY A 174 -32.20 6.98 -7.17
N GLY A 175 -31.98 5.95 -6.34
CA GLY A 175 -31.32 6.13 -5.06
C GLY A 175 -29.80 6.09 -5.16
N PHE A 176 -29.14 6.31 -4.03
CA PHE A 176 -27.70 6.25 -3.87
C PHE A 176 -27.34 5.29 -2.74
N GLY A 177 -26.51 4.28 -3.02
CA GLY A 177 -26.16 3.28 -2.02
C GLY A 177 -25.03 2.34 -2.44
N ALA A 178 -24.56 1.52 -1.50
CA ALA A 178 -23.52 0.51 -1.71
C ALA A 178 -24.04 -0.67 -2.55
N TRP A 179 -24.11 -0.48 -3.87
CA TRP A 179 -24.81 -1.42 -4.77
C TRP A 179 -23.93 -2.04 -5.85
N TYR A 180 -22.77 -1.45 -6.15
CA TYR A 180 -21.92 -1.97 -7.21
C TYR A 180 -21.15 -3.20 -6.75
N ARG A 181 -21.69 -4.38 -7.04
CA ARG A 181 -21.13 -5.67 -6.56
C ARG A 181 -19.87 -6.13 -7.29
N SER A 182 -19.53 -5.52 -8.43
CA SER A 182 -18.35 -5.89 -9.23
C SER A 182 -17.07 -5.11 -8.87
N GLY A 183 -17.15 -4.17 -7.92
CA GLY A 183 -15.99 -3.38 -7.54
C GLY A 183 -16.18 -2.58 -6.27
N SER A 184 -15.04 -2.24 -5.69
CA SER A 184 -14.91 -1.41 -4.50
C SER A 184 -14.59 0.02 -4.89
N GLY A 185 -14.83 0.93 -3.96
CA GLY A 185 -14.51 2.32 -4.23
C GLY A 185 -14.76 3.23 -3.05
N LEU A 186 -14.51 4.51 -3.30
CA LEU A 186 -14.77 5.62 -2.41
C LEU A 186 -14.98 6.90 -3.22
N TYR A 187 -15.19 8.00 -2.52
CA TYR A 187 -15.22 9.32 -3.11
C TYR A 187 -14.13 10.20 -2.49
N LEU A 188 -13.40 10.90 -3.35
CA LEU A 188 -12.32 11.82 -2.97
C LEU A 188 -12.68 13.25 -3.31
N ARG A 189 -12.37 14.18 -2.42
CA ARG A 189 -12.67 15.60 -2.59
C ARG A 189 -11.96 16.20 -3.81
N GLY A 190 -12.68 17.02 -4.55
CA GLY A 190 -12.12 17.81 -5.64
C GLY A 190 -11.35 19.03 -5.16
N GLY A 191 -11.26 20.02 -6.04
CA GLY A 191 -10.59 21.30 -5.88
C GLY A 191 -9.29 21.39 -6.68
N GLY A 192 -8.91 20.40 -7.48
CA GLY A 192 -7.56 20.31 -8.04
C GLY A 192 -6.57 19.60 -7.11
N LEU A 193 -7.10 18.82 -6.17
CA LEU A 193 -6.36 18.04 -5.20
C LEU A 193 -5.65 16.83 -5.85
N THR A 194 -4.35 16.66 -5.55
CA THR A 194 -3.54 15.51 -6.00
C THR A 194 -3.54 14.37 -4.99
N TYR A 195 -3.80 13.15 -5.44
CA TYR A 195 -3.76 11.94 -4.64
C TYR A 195 -2.79 10.93 -5.24
N ARG A 196 -2.22 10.07 -4.41
CA ARG A 196 -1.39 8.96 -4.84
C ARG A 196 -1.98 7.65 -4.36
N ILE A 197 -2.11 6.74 -5.32
CA ILE A 197 -2.64 5.39 -5.14
C ILE A 197 -1.45 4.45 -5.31
N THR A 198 -1.27 3.55 -4.37
CA THR A 198 -0.25 2.49 -4.42
C THR A 198 -0.92 1.15 -4.22
N LYS A 199 -0.60 0.15 -5.04
CA LYS A 199 -1.20 -1.19 -4.96
C LYS A 199 -0.25 -2.30 -5.37
N ASN A 200 -0.56 -3.54 -5.01
CA ASN A 200 0.28 -4.73 -5.29
C ASN A 200 -0.17 -5.55 -6.52
N TRP A 201 -1.22 -5.14 -7.23
CA TRP A 201 -1.72 -5.83 -8.44
C TRP A 201 -1.66 -4.94 -9.68
N ALA A 202 -1.77 -5.52 -10.88
CA ALA A 202 -1.76 -4.81 -12.16
C ALA A 202 -3.10 -4.10 -12.48
N GLY A 203 -3.14 -3.28 -13.53
CA GLY A 203 -4.31 -2.49 -13.94
C GLY A 203 -4.40 -1.12 -13.26
N ASP A 204 -5.39 -0.29 -13.61
CA ASP A 204 -5.51 1.05 -13.04
C ASP A 204 -6.73 1.19 -12.13
N VAL A 205 -6.61 2.06 -11.13
CA VAL A 205 -7.77 2.55 -10.38
C VAL A 205 -8.46 3.60 -11.23
N LYS A 206 -9.76 3.40 -11.47
CA LYS A 206 -10.59 4.29 -12.25
C LYS A 206 -11.08 5.45 -11.38
N TYR A 207 -11.29 6.60 -11.98
CA TYR A 207 -11.75 7.78 -11.26
C TYR A 207 -12.48 8.76 -12.20
N HIS A 208 -13.30 9.61 -11.60
CA HIS A 208 -13.84 10.79 -12.25
C HIS A 208 -12.99 11.99 -11.84
N ASP A 209 -12.30 12.64 -12.77
CA ASP A 209 -11.39 13.75 -12.48
C ASP A 209 -12.12 15.10 -12.30
N GLY A 210 -13.36 15.20 -12.76
CA GLY A 210 -14.17 16.41 -12.67
C GLY A 210 -13.92 17.38 -13.82
N SER A 211 -13.33 16.91 -14.92
CA SER A 211 -13.17 17.65 -16.17
C SER A 211 -14.49 17.89 -16.91
N ASP A 212 -15.51 17.06 -16.62
CA ASP A 212 -16.87 17.20 -17.13
C ASP A 212 -17.92 17.00 -16.02
N ASN A 213 -19.18 17.24 -16.35
CA ASN A 213 -20.34 16.99 -15.47
C ASN A 213 -21.07 15.68 -15.84
N LEU A 214 -20.39 14.76 -16.52
CA LEU A 214 -21.04 13.56 -17.04
C LEU A 214 -20.98 12.43 -16.00
N ARG A 215 -22.05 11.65 -15.89
CA ARG A 215 -22.01 10.40 -15.12
C ARG A 215 -21.05 9.38 -15.75
N ARG A 216 -20.53 8.45 -14.95
CA ARG A 216 -19.73 7.31 -15.41
C ARG A 216 -20.51 6.03 -15.16
N VAL A 217 -20.88 5.34 -16.24
CA VAL A 217 -21.52 4.03 -16.14
C VAL A 217 -20.50 3.02 -15.64
N LEU A 218 -20.79 2.38 -14.51
CA LEU A 218 -19.96 1.32 -13.95
C LEU A 218 -20.24 -0.01 -14.62
N ARG A 219 -21.53 -0.33 -14.77
CA ARG A 219 -22.01 -1.54 -15.44
C ARG A 219 -23.50 -1.41 -15.76
N GLU A 220 -23.89 -2.03 -16.86
CA GLU A 220 -25.27 -2.17 -17.31
C GLU A 220 -25.56 -3.65 -17.51
N ILE A 221 -26.68 -4.15 -16.98
CA ILE A 221 -27.09 -5.54 -17.14
C ILE A 221 -28.61 -5.60 -17.24
N GLU A 222 -29.09 -6.38 -18.20
CA GLU A 222 -30.48 -6.79 -18.31
C GLU A 222 -30.55 -8.32 -18.20
N GLY A 223 -31.33 -8.81 -17.26
CA GLY A 223 -31.71 -10.22 -17.16
C GLY A 223 -33.14 -10.43 -17.64
N ASP A 224 -33.60 -11.68 -17.64
CA ASP A 224 -34.95 -12.02 -18.10
C ASP A 224 -36.04 -11.33 -17.26
N THR A 225 -35.81 -11.18 -15.95
CA THR A 225 -36.80 -10.69 -14.98
C THR A 225 -36.45 -9.37 -14.30
N TRP A 226 -35.32 -8.75 -14.65
CA TRP A 226 -34.85 -7.51 -14.01
C TRP A 226 -33.89 -6.74 -14.93
N SER A 227 -33.70 -5.44 -14.67
CA SER A 227 -32.66 -4.64 -15.31
C SER A 227 -31.99 -3.68 -14.34
N VAL A 228 -30.74 -3.31 -14.58
CA VAL A 228 -30.05 -2.28 -13.79
C VAL A 228 -28.89 -1.67 -14.55
N ARG A 229 -28.72 -0.37 -14.38
CA ARG A 229 -27.51 0.38 -14.70
C ARG A 229 -27.00 1.02 -13.41
N TRP A 230 -25.80 0.63 -13.00
CA TRP A 230 -25.08 1.33 -11.95
C TRP A 230 -24.18 2.39 -12.57
N PHE A 231 -24.22 3.59 -12.00
CA PHE A 231 -23.38 4.70 -12.43
C PHE A 231 -22.96 5.56 -11.25
N VAL A 232 -21.87 6.29 -11.43
CA VAL A 232 -21.33 7.21 -10.43
C VAL A 232 -21.23 8.61 -11.00
N GLU A 233 -21.38 9.58 -10.12
CA GLU A 233 -21.28 11.00 -10.41
C GLU A 233 -20.75 11.72 -9.17
N PRO A 234 -20.24 12.94 -9.30
CA PRO A 234 -19.80 13.71 -8.15
C PRO A 234 -20.95 13.95 -7.17
N ILE A 235 -20.72 13.75 -5.87
CA ILE A 235 -21.69 14.03 -4.81
C ILE A 235 -21.29 15.28 -4.04
N PRO A 236 -22.24 16.04 -3.46
CA PRO A 236 -21.93 17.16 -2.59
C PRO A 236 -21.00 16.76 -1.44
N PHE A 237 -20.04 17.62 -1.10
CA PHE A 237 -19.14 17.39 0.04
C PHE A 237 -19.90 17.37 1.37
N THR A 238 -21.06 18.00 1.44
CA THR A 238 -21.99 17.96 2.59
C THR A 238 -22.48 16.55 2.89
N ASP A 239 -22.51 15.67 1.89
CA ASP A 239 -23.03 14.31 2.01
C ASP A 239 -21.93 13.34 2.46
N ARG A 240 -20.77 13.87 2.90
CA ARG A 240 -19.63 13.07 3.31
C ARG A 240 -20.01 12.09 4.43
N VAL A 241 -19.71 10.82 4.20
CA VAL A 241 -19.67 9.77 5.20
C VAL A 241 -18.22 9.36 5.43
N ALA A 242 -17.71 9.64 6.63
CA ALA A 242 -16.33 9.31 6.97
C ALA A 242 -16.07 7.79 6.87
N PRO A 243 -14.90 7.37 6.35
CA PRO A 243 -14.49 5.98 6.44
C PRO A 243 -14.46 5.51 7.90
N ILE A 244 -15.21 4.45 8.20
CA ILE A 244 -15.23 3.82 9.52
C ILE A 244 -14.26 2.66 9.49
N ALA A 245 -13.19 2.75 10.28
CA ALA A 245 -12.27 1.64 10.44
C ALA A 245 -13.00 0.47 11.14
N ASN A 246 -13.32 -0.58 10.39
CA ASN A 246 -13.72 -1.87 10.96
C ASN A 246 -12.49 -2.59 11.50
N THR A 247 -11.81 -1.99 12.48
CA THR A 247 -10.66 -2.63 13.12
C THR A 247 -11.14 -3.39 14.33
N ILE A 248 -11.31 -4.71 14.18
CA ILE A 248 -10.84 -5.60 15.24
C ILE A 248 -9.31 -5.47 15.20
N PRO A 249 -8.65 -4.97 16.25
CA PRO A 249 -7.19 -4.95 16.28
C PRO A 249 -6.70 -6.36 16.01
N TYR A 250 -5.64 -6.52 15.20
CA TYR A 250 -4.86 -7.75 15.21
C TYR A 250 -4.33 -7.89 16.64
N VAL A 251 -5.04 -8.64 17.49
CA VAL A 251 -4.56 -8.98 18.83
C VAL A 251 -3.33 -9.82 18.57
N ASN A 252 -2.16 -9.32 18.99
CA ASN A 252 -0.86 -9.95 18.86
C ASN A 252 -1.01 -11.48 18.93
N HIS A 253 -0.88 -12.14 17.78
CA HIS A 253 -0.59 -13.56 17.82
C HIS A 253 0.81 -13.64 18.46
N PRO A 254 0.99 -14.28 19.63
CA PRO A 254 2.33 -14.44 20.16
C PRO A 254 3.11 -15.23 19.11
N TYR A 255 4.09 -14.57 18.50
CA TYR A 255 5.12 -15.25 17.76
C TYR A 255 5.95 -16.00 18.82
N THR A 256 5.75 -17.30 18.91
CA THR A 256 6.70 -18.18 19.58
C THR A 256 7.76 -18.51 18.54
N PRO A 257 9.01 -18.02 18.66
CA PRO A 257 10.07 -18.42 17.75
C PRO A 257 10.24 -19.95 17.80
N PRO A 258 10.56 -20.62 16.68
CA PRO A 258 10.98 -22.01 16.75
C PRO A 258 12.17 -22.12 17.69
N ALA A 259 12.14 -23.10 18.59
CA ALA A 259 13.26 -23.37 19.48
C ALA A 259 14.53 -23.56 18.63
N PRO A 260 15.68 -22.98 19.02
CA PRO A 260 16.93 -23.22 18.31
C PRO A 260 17.19 -24.72 18.27
N ALA A 261 17.50 -25.23 17.08
CA ALA A 261 17.93 -26.62 16.93
C ALA A 261 19.12 -26.85 17.87
N SER A 262 18.97 -27.80 18.78
CA SER A 262 20.05 -28.23 19.67
C SER A 262 21.24 -28.67 18.82
N ALA A 263 22.38 -28.03 19.05
CA ALA A 263 23.68 -28.40 18.48
C ALA A 263 24.15 -29.76 19.01
#